data_AF-A0A448WCL1-F1
#
_entry.id   AF-A0A448WCL1-F1
#
_cell.length_a   1.000
_cell.length_b   1.000
_cell.length_c   1.000
_cell.angle_alpha   90.00
_cell.angle_beta   90.00
_cell.angle_gamma   90.00
#
_symmetry.space_group_name_H-M   'P 1'
#
loop_
_entity.id
_entity.type
_entity.pdbx_description
1 polymer ?
#
loop_
_entity_poly.entity_id
_entity_poly.type
_entity_poly.pdbx_seq_one_letter_code
_entity_poly.pdbx_strand_id
1 'polypeptide(L)'
;YQTTTNQSADNVTHTTKCLAFAKYRSPCDNDLQEFRIRGCQMINYVADYLTTVSQRPVFSMVKPGYLASLIPDHPPQNPDSWDEIFADIERVIMPGVTHWHHPHFHAYFPCANSYPAICADILSDGIGCIGFTWASSPACTELEVIMLDWIAQSVDLPKQFMSGSGGGGVIQVTLAYIVTKY
;
A
#
# COMPACT_ATOMS: atom_id res chain seq x y z
N TYR A 1 63.65 6.38 -4.82
CA TYR A 1 62.82 6.96 -3.76
C TYR A 1 61.51 7.38 -4.41
N GLN A 2 60.54 6.45 -4.47
CA GLN A 2 59.34 6.42 -3.61
C GLN A 2 58.45 7.66 -3.87
N THR A 3 57.16 7.59 -4.19
CA THR A 3 56.21 6.48 -4.33
C THR A 3 54.96 7.11 -4.96
N THR A 4 54.37 6.44 -5.94
CA THR A 4 52.99 6.64 -6.37
C THR A 4 52.03 6.34 -5.22
N THR A 5 51.18 7.29 -4.87
CA THR A 5 49.95 7.03 -4.11
C THR A 5 48.76 7.55 -4.91
N ASN A 6 48.15 6.62 -5.63
CA ASN A 6 46.75 6.68 -6.01
C ASN A 6 45.89 6.71 -4.74
N GLN A 7 45.10 7.75 -4.56
CA GLN A 7 43.89 7.74 -3.73
C GLN A 7 42.76 8.07 -4.70
N SER A 8 42.21 7.04 -5.34
CA SER A 8 40.95 6.39 -4.96
C SER A 8 39.77 7.32 -5.18
N ALA A 9 39.06 7.06 -6.29
CA ALA A 9 37.77 7.63 -6.60
C ALA A 9 36.81 7.40 -5.44
N ASP A 10 36.34 8.49 -4.83
CA ASP A 10 35.14 8.51 -4.01
C ASP A 10 33.93 8.32 -4.93
N ASN A 11 33.74 7.10 -5.41
CA ASN A 11 32.44 6.65 -5.89
C ASN A 11 31.57 6.41 -4.65
N VAL A 12 30.80 7.43 -4.27
CA VAL A 12 29.69 7.29 -3.33
C VAL A 12 28.64 6.40 -4.00
N THR A 13 28.77 5.10 -3.76
CA THR A 13 27.75 4.11 -4.12
C THR A 13 26.52 4.39 -3.25
N HIS A 14 25.56 5.14 -3.79
CA HIS A 14 24.24 5.34 -3.19
C HIS A 14 23.43 4.04 -3.26
N THR A 15 23.83 3.04 -2.49
CA THR A 15 23.02 1.85 -2.24
C THR A 15 21.94 2.23 -1.22
N THR A 16 20.70 2.31 -1.70
CA THR A 16 19.46 2.34 -0.91
C THR A 16 19.50 1.28 0.16
N LYS A 17 18.86 1.45 1.31
CA LYS A 17 18.66 0.38 2.30
C LYS A 17 17.15 0.25 2.51
N CYS A 18 16.59 -0.93 2.29
CA CYS A 18 15.14 -1.12 2.28
C CYS A 18 14.66 -2.02 3.43
N LEU A 19 13.52 -1.59 4.01
CA LEU A 19 12.58 -2.32 4.87
C LEU A 19 13.17 -2.87 6.18
N ALA A 20 13.01 -2.08 7.24
CA ALA A 20 13.28 -2.51 8.60
C ALA A 20 12.21 -3.52 9.08
N PHE A 21 12.63 -4.74 9.39
CA PHE A 21 11.82 -5.68 10.16
C PHE A 21 11.93 -5.34 11.66
N ALA A 22 10.98 -4.56 12.19
CA ALA A 22 10.93 -4.27 13.62
C ALA A 22 10.39 -5.49 14.39
N LYS A 23 11.09 -5.90 15.46
CA LYS A 23 10.54 -6.85 16.44
C LYS A 23 9.41 -6.16 17.22
N TYR A 24 8.26 -6.84 17.34
CA TYR A 24 7.11 -6.30 18.07
C TYR A 24 7.47 -6.00 19.54
N ARG A 25 7.24 -4.74 19.95
CA ARG A 25 7.30 -4.25 21.33
C ARG A 25 6.09 -3.34 21.55
N SER A 26 5.55 -3.30 22.78
CA SER A 26 4.51 -2.34 23.13
C SER A 26 4.96 -0.91 22.76
N PRO A 27 4.16 -0.13 22.01
CA PRO A 27 4.53 1.21 21.58
C PRO A 27 4.75 2.11 22.79
N CYS A 28 5.83 2.90 22.81
CA CYS A 28 5.97 4.00 23.75
C CYS A 28 5.27 5.26 23.19
N ASP A 29 5.01 6.26 24.05
CA ASP A 29 4.33 7.49 23.63
C ASP A 29 5.05 8.21 22.47
N ASN A 30 6.39 8.13 22.43
CA ASN A 30 7.17 8.69 21.33
C ASN A 30 6.93 7.96 20.00
N ASP A 31 6.82 6.63 20.02
CA ASP A 31 6.54 5.82 18.81
C ASP A 31 5.18 6.19 18.21
N LEU A 32 4.18 6.44 19.07
CA LEU A 32 2.85 6.86 18.64
C LEU A 32 2.85 8.27 18.04
N GLN A 33 3.60 9.21 18.59
CA GLN A 33 3.75 10.55 18.00
C GLN A 33 4.46 10.49 16.65
N GLU A 34 5.52 9.69 16.57
CA GLU A 34 6.27 9.45 15.34
C GLU A 34 5.37 8.82 14.26
N PHE A 35 4.55 7.82 14.62
CA PHE A 35 3.54 7.25 13.73
C PHE A 35 2.55 8.29 13.22
N ARG A 36 2.04 9.18 14.09
CA ARG A 36 1.10 10.23 13.68
C ARG A 36 1.72 11.18 12.66
N ILE A 37 2.94 11.65 12.92
CA ILE A 37 3.65 12.59 12.04
C ILE A 37 3.89 11.93 10.67
N ARG A 38 4.43 10.71 10.68
CA ARG A 38 4.78 9.96 9.45
C ARG A 38 3.57 9.49 8.68
N GLY A 39 2.52 9.06 9.38
CA GLY A 39 1.23 8.71 8.79
C GLY A 39 0.61 9.91 8.08
N CYS A 40 0.59 11.08 8.71
CA CYS A 40 0.15 12.32 8.07
C CYS A 40 1.01 12.68 6.85
N GLN A 41 2.34 12.54 6.94
CA GLN A 41 3.24 12.76 5.80
C GLN A 41 2.89 11.86 4.61
N MET A 42 2.61 10.57 4.86
CA MET A 42 2.20 9.62 3.82
C MET A 42 0.83 9.96 3.22
N ILE A 43 -0.14 10.33 4.05
CA ILE A 43 -1.48 10.75 3.58
C ILE A 43 -1.36 11.96 2.65
N ASN A 44 -0.58 12.97 3.02
CA ASN A 44 -0.36 14.15 2.19
C ASN A 44 0.32 13.78 0.86
N TYR A 45 1.34 12.91 0.91
CA TYR A 45 1.99 12.41 -0.30
C TYR A 45 1.02 11.69 -1.25
N VAL A 46 0.16 10.81 -0.73
CA VAL A 46 -0.84 10.10 -1.54
C VAL A 46 -1.86 11.08 -2.13
N ALA A 47 -2.31 12.07 -1.36
CA ALA A 47 -3.23 13.10 -1.84
C ALA A 47 -2.60 13.92 -2.99
N ASP A 48 -1.36 14.37 -2.82
CA ASP A 48 -0.62 15.10 -3.84
C ASP A 48 -0.37 14.20 -5.08
N TYR A 49 0.00 12.93 -4.88
CA TYR A 49 0.19 11.98 -5.97
C TYR A 49 -1.09 11.77 -6.77
N LEU A 50 -2.24 11.54 -6.12
CA LEU A 50 -3.51 11.28 -6.81
C LEU A 50 -3.99 12.50 -7.61
N THR A 51 -3.70 13.72 -7.14
CA THR A 51 -4.06 14.95 -7.86
C THR A 51 -3.09 15.29 -8.99
N THR A 52 -1.84 14.84 -8.91
CA THR A 52 -0.79 15.13 -9.90
C THR A 52 -0.42 13.94 -10.79
N VAL A 53 -1.08 12.79 -10.65
CA VAL A 53 -0.76 11.55 -11.38
C VAL A 53 -0.76 11.76 -12.91
N SER A 54 -1.61 12.65 -13.42
CA SER A 54 -1.69 13.01 -14.85
C SER A 54 -0.44 13.67 -15.42
N GLN A 55 0.48 14.12 -14.55
CA GLN A 55 1.75 14.73 -14.94
C GLN A 55 2.87 13.69 -15.07
N ARG A 56 2.62 12.43 -14.70
CA ARG A 56 3.60 11.35 -14.72
C ARG A 56 3.45 10.48 -15.98
N PRO A 57 4.51 9.80 -16.44
CA PRO A 57 4.41 8.86 -17.56
C PRO A 57 3.45 7.70 -17.24
N VAL A 58 2.49 7.40 -18.11
CA VAL A 58 1.48 6.34 -17.87
C VAL A 58 2.12 4.98 -17.53
N PHE A 59 3.09 4.55 -18.32
CA PHE A 59 3.82 3.29 -18.15
C PHE A 59 5.24 3.56 -17.64
N SER A 60 5.76 2.64 -16.83
CA SER A 60 7.16 2.67 -16.45
C SER A 60 8.08 2.38 -17.65
N MET A 61 9.26 2.99 -17.65
CA MET A 61 10.24 2.88 -18.74
C MET A 61 11.44 2.01 -18.37
N VAL A 62 11.28 1.14 -17.37
CA VAL A 62 12.33 0.28 -16.82
C VAL A 62 12.37 -1.09 -17.49
N LYS A 63 13.50 -1.80 -17.34
CA LYS A 63 13.67 -3.18 -17.83
C LYS A 63 13.49 -4.20 -16.70
N PRO A 64 13.13 -5.46 -17.00
CA PRO A 64 13.14 -6.53 -16.01
C PRO A 64 14.47 -6.59 -15.25
N GLY A 65 14.39 -6.65 -13.92
CA GLY A 65 15.56 -6.64 -13.04
C GLY A 65 16.08 -5.26 -12.60
N TYR A 66 15.49 -4.14 -13.06
CA TYR A 66 15.97 -2.79 -12.70
C TYR A 66 16.10 -2.57 -11.19
N LEU A 67 15.11 -3.04 -10.41
CA LEU A 67 15.01 -2.78 -8.98
C LEU A 67 16.12 -3.45 -8.18
N ALA A 68 16.57 -4.64 -8.61
CA ALA A 68 17.63 -5.37 -7.93
C ALA A 68 18.94 -4.58 -7.87
N SER A 69 19.23 -3.77 -8.90
CA SER A 69 20.41 -2.89 -8.91
C SER A 69 20.29 -1.66 -8.00
N LEU A 70 19.08 -1.38 -7.50
CA LEU A 70 18.78 -0.20 -6.68
C LEU A 70 18.58 -0.55 -5.20
N ILE A 71 18.56 -1.83 -4.82
CA ILE A 71 18.32 -2.31 -3.46
C ILE A 71 19.56 -3.11 -3.01
N PRO A 72 19.92 -3.17 -1.70
CA PRO A 72 21.03 -4.00 -1.26
C PRO A 72 20.75 -5.47 -1.48
N ASP A 73 21.82 -6.24 -1.65
CA ASP A 73 21.75 -7.70 -1.76
C ASP A 73 21.26 -8.38 -0.47
N HIS A 74 21.31 -7.68 0.68
CA HIS A 74 20.94 -8.21 1.99
C HIS A 74 20.11 -7.19 2.79
N PRO A 75 19.15 -7.65 3.61
CA PRO A 75 18.38 -6.76 4.48
C PRO A 75 19.30 -6.01 5.46
N PRO A 76 18.98 -4.76 5.79
CA PRO A 76 19.82 -3.95 6.67
C PRO A 76 19.85 -4.55 8.08
N GLN A 77 21.04 -4.57 8.70
CA GLN A 77 21.21 -5.10 10.06
C GLN A 77 20.64 -4.16 11.13
N ASN A 78 20.56 -2.87 10.82
CA ASN A 78 19.97 -1.84 11.67
C ASN A 78 18.80 -1.19 10.93
N PRO A 79 17.79 -0.66 11.63
CA PRO A 79 16.72 0.10 10.99
C PRO A 79 17.27 1.32 10.25
N ASP A 80 16.78 1.54 9.04
CA ASP A 80 17.03 2.79 8.30
C ASP A 80 16.18 3.92 8.88
N SER A 81 16.62 5.16 8.64
CA SER A 81 15.82 6.30 9.02
C SER A 81 14.56 6.40 8.16
N TRP A 82 13.50 6.95 8.72
CA TRP A 82 12.28 7.17 7.96
C TRP A 82 12.46 8.11 6.77
N ASP A 83 13.30 9.14 6.91
CA ASP A 83 13.53 10.11 5.84
C ASP A 83 14.20 9.45 4.62
N GLU A 84 15.12 8.50 4.85
CA GLU A 84 15.71 7.68 3.79
C GLU A 84 14.62 6.81 3.12
N ILE A 85 13.84 6.07 3.91
CA ILE A 85 12.77 5.20 3.40
C ILE A 85 11.74 6.00 2.58
N PHE A 86 11.36 7.17 3.06
CA PHE A 86 10.37 8.03 2.42
C PHE A 86 10.91 8.62 1.12
N ALA A 87 12.19 9.03 1.08
CA ALA A 87 12.84 9.51 -0.14
C ALA A 87 12.94 8.42 -1.22
N ASP A 88 13.04 7.16 -0.82
CA ASP A 88 13.14 6.03 -1.76
C ASP A 88 11.85 5.76 -2.54
N ILE A 89 10.71 6.24 -2.05
CA ILE A 89 9.43 6.12 -2.76
C ILE A 89 9.55 6.76 -4.15
N GLU A 90 10.00 8.02 -4.22
CA GLU A 90 10.17 8.70 -5.51
C GLU A 90 11.42 8.25 -6.26
N ARG A 91 12.51 7.98 -5.55
CA ARG A 91 13.81 7.69 -6.17
C ARG A 91 13.89 6.28 -6.77
N VAL A 92 13.30 5.29 -6.09
CA VAL A 92 13.49 3.87 -6.39
C VAL A 92 12.20 3.22 -6.86
N ILE A 93 11.08 3.50 -6.18
CA ILE A 93 9.80 2.82 -6.46
C ILE A 93 9.07 3.46 -7.65
N MET A 94 8.80 4.76 -7.61
CA MET A 94 7.99 5.47 -8.62
C MET A 94 8.48 5.31 -10.07
N PRO A 95 9.79 5.25 -10.39
CA PRO A 95 10.24 5.03 -11.77
C PRO A 95 9.76 3.70 -12.38
N GLY A 96 9.47 2.70 -11.55
CA GLY A 96 8.96 1.40 -11.97
C GLY A 96 7.45 1.24 -11.89
N VAL A 97 6.73 2.22 -11.32
CA VAL A 97 5.28 2.17 -11.18
C VAL A 97 4.62 2.45 -12.53
N THR A 98 3.66 1.60 -12.89
CA THR A 98 2.67 1.93 -13.92
C THR A 98 1.52 2.66 -13.23
N HIS A 99 1.17 3.87 -13.68
CA HIS A 99 0.19 4.71 -13.00
C HIS A 99 -1.23 4.38 -13.46
N TRP A 100 -1.85 3.38 -12.84
CA TRP A 100 -3.18 2.87 -13.20
C TRP A 100 -4.31 3.91 -13.10
N HIS A 101 -4.17 4.93 -12.24
CA HIS A 101 -5.14 6.02 -12.11
C HIS A 101 -4.86 7.20 -13.05
N HIS A 102 -3.87 7.08 -13.94
CA HIS A 102 -3.61 8.11 -14.92
C HIS A 102 -4.79 8.21 -15.92
N PRO A 103 -5.31 9.40 -16.25
CA PRO A 103 -6.48 9.57 -17.12
C PRO A 103 -6.30 9.02 -18.55
N HIS A 104 -5.04 8.88 -18.99
CA HIS A 104 -4.64 8.25 -20.26
C HIS A 104 -4.24 6.77 -20.15
N PHE A 105 -4.46 6.12 -19.01
CA PHE A 105 -4.29 4.66 -18.89
C PHE A 105 -5.53 3.95 -19.45
N HIS A 106 -5.37 3.27 -20.58
CA HIS A 106 -6.46 2.59 -21.30
C HIS A 106 -6.18 1.09 -21.55
N ALA A 107 -5.21 0.52 -20.85
CA ALA A 107 -4.94 -0.92 -20.91
C ALA A 107 -5.82 -1.68 -19.89
N TYR A 108 -6.12 -2.95 -20.18
CA TYR A 108 -6.86 -3.85 -19.29
C TYR A 108 -8.27 -3.32 -18.91
N PHE A 109 -8.67 -3.54 -17.65
CA PHE A 109 -9.88 -2.99 -17.04
C PHE A 109 -9.50 -1.96 -15.97
N PRO A 110 -10.33 -0.93 -15.73
CA PRO A 110 -10.07 0.05 -14.68
C PRO A 110 -9.93 -0.59 -13.32
N CYS A 111 -8.87 -0.24 -12.60
CA CYS A 111 -8.77 -0.49 -11.16
C CYS A 111 -9.30 0.75 -10.45
N ALA A 112 -10.45 0.62 -9.78
CA ALA A 112 -11.03 1.73 -9.04
C ALA A 112 -10.36 1.83 -7.66
N ASN A 113 -9.85 3.01 -7.34
CA ASN A 113 -9.50 3.39 -5.98
C ASN A 113 -10.17 4.72 -5.67
N SER A 114 -10.57 4.93 -4.42
CA SER A 114 -11.29 6.13 -3.98
C SER A 114 -10.74 6.61 -2.65
N TYR A 115 -10.89 7.90 -2.35
CA TYR A 115 -10.38 8.45 -1.09
C TYR A 115 -10.93 7.73 0.14
N PRO A 116 -12.23 7.38 0.21
CA PRO A 116 -12.71 6.71 1.41
C PRO A 116 -12.35 5.22 1.45
N ALA A 117 -12.10 4.57 0.30
CA ALA A 117 -11.49 3.23 0.28
C ALA A 117 -10.11 3.24 0.95
N ILE A 118 -9.27 4.24 0.66
CA ILE A 118 -7.97 4.40 1.32
C ILE A 118 -8.13 4.65 2.83
N CYS A 119 -9.11 5.47 3.23
CA CYS A 119 -9.40 5.68 4.66
C CYS A 119 -9.88 4.39 5.35
N ALA A 120 -10.69 3.58 4.68
CA ALA A 120 -11.16 2.30 5.20
C ALA A 120 -10.00 1.32 5.41
N ASP A 121 -9.02 1.30 4.50
CA ASP A 121 -7.80 0.50 4.64
C ASP A 121 -6.98 0.92 5.86
N ILE A 122 -6.76 2.23 6.06
CA ILE A 122 -6.03 2.75 7.23
C ILE A 122 -6.70 2.27 8.53
N LEU A 123 -8.03 2.28 8.58
CA LEU A 123 -8.78 1.78 9.74
C LEU A 123 -8.66 0.25 9.86
N SER A 124 -8.80 -0.47 8.74
CA SER A 124 -8.71 -1.94 8.69
C SER A 124 -7.35 -2.43 9.21
N ASP A 125 -6.26 -1.83 8.71
CA ASP A 125 -4.89 -2.12 9.12
C ASP A 125 -4.65 -1.78 10.60
N GLY A 126 -5.23 -0.68 11.08
CA GLY A 126 -5.13 -0.27 12.48
C GLY A 126 -5.85 -1.22 13.44
N ILE A 127 -6.98 -1.79 13.02
CA ILE A 127 -7.71 -2.82 13.80
C ILE A 127 -6.96 -4.16 13.71
N GLY A 128 -6.43 -4.51 12.54
CA GLY A 128 -5.68 -5.75 12.31
C GLY A 128 -6.50 -7.02 12.56
N CYS A 129 -7.83 -6.97 12.42
CA CYS A 129 -8.69 -8.12 12.69
C CYS A 129 -8.60 -9.18 11.57
N ILE A 130 -8.78 -10.46 11.94
CA ILE A 130 -8.78 -11.57 10.99
C ILE A 130 -10.12 -12.31 11.09
N GLY A 131 -10.93 -12.25 10.03
CA GLY A 131 -12.29 -12.80 9.96
C GLY A 131 -12.38 -14.22 9.38
N PHE A 132 -11.48 -15.14 9.71
CA PHE A 132 -11.53 -16.52 9.17
C PHE A 132 -12.67 -17.37 9.76
N THR A 133 -13.23 -16.95 10.89
CA THR A 133 -14.50 -17.47 11.44
C THR A 133 -15.31 -16.31 12.01
N TRP A 134 -16.62 -16.49 12.14
CA TRP A 134 -17.46 -15.51 12.83
C TRP A 134 -16.92 -15.19 14.24
N ALA A 135 -16.49 -16.21 14.99
CA ALA A 135 -15.95 -16.02 16.33
C ALA A 135 -14.62 -15.25 16.39
N SER A 136 -13.81 -15.26 15.32
CA SER A 136 -12.53 -14.56 15.28
C SER A 136 -12.69 -13.06 15.02
N SER A 137 -13.73 -12.64 14.30
CA SER A 137 -14.12 -11.23 14.16
C SER A 137 -15.59 -11.11 13.73
N PRO A 138 -16.54 -11.03 14.69
CA PRO A 138 -17.96 -10.95 14.38
C PRO A 138 -18.29 -9.71 13.55
N ALA A 139 -17.76 -8.54 13.93
CA ALA A 139 -18.01 -7.30 13.21
C ALA A 139 -17.55 -7.35 11.75
N CYS A 140 -16.40 -8.00 11.47
CA CYS A 140 -15.92 -8.19 10.11
C CYS A 140 -16.88 -9.07 9.30
N THR A 141 -17.32 -10.19 9.87
CA THR A 141 -18.22 -11.14 9.19
C THR A 141 -19.60 -10.52 8.95
N GLU A 142 -20.20 -9.92 9.97
CA GLU A 142 -21.54 -9.32 9.88
C GLU A 142 -21.58 -8.14 8.91
N LEU A 143 -20.56 -7.27 8.94
CA LEU A 143 -20.48 -6.14 8.02
C LEU A 143 -20.31 -6.60 6.57
N GLU A 144 -19.48 -7.60 6.32
CA GLU A 144 -19.30 -8.17 4.97
C GLU A 144 -20.63 -8.70 4.42
N VAL A 145 -21.40 -9.45 5.23
CA VAL A 145 -22.70 -10.00 4.83
C VAL A 145 -23.69 -8.89 4.46
N ILE A 146 -23.80 -7.84 5.28
CA ILE A 146 -24.70 -6.71 5.01
C ILE A 146 -24.30 -5.99 3.71
N MET A 147 -23.00 -5.75 3.51
CA MET A 147 -22.51 -5.06 2.32
C MET A 147 -22.70 -5.89 1.06
N LEU A 148 -22.49 -7.20 1.11
CA LEU A 148 -22.75 -8.11 -0.01
C LEU A 148 -24.23 -8.13 -0.39
N ASP A 149 -25.13 -8.15 0.59
CA ASP A 149 -26.58 -8.05 0.32
C ASP A 149 -26.94 -6.70 -0.33
N TRP A 150 -26.31 -5.59 0.09
CA TRP A 150 -26.51 -4.29 -0.55
C TRP A 150 -25.98 -4.26 -1.99
N ILE A 151 -24.83 -4.86 -2.26
CA ILE A 151 -24.29 -4.99 -3.62
C ILE A 151 -25.25 -5.80 -4.47
N ALA A 152 -25.70 -6.96 -3.98
CA ALA A 152 -26.63 -7.81 -4.70
C ALA A 152 -27.95 -7.08 -5.01
N GLN A 153 -28.45 -6.24 -4.09
CA GLN A 153 -29.61 -5.39 -4.34
C GLN A 153 -29.32 -4.31 -5.39
N SER A 154 -28.13 -3.69 -5.36
CA SER A 154 -27.76 -2.62 -6.29
C SER A 154 -27.66 -3.07 -7.74
N VAL A 155 -27.44 -4.37 -7.97
CA VAL A 155 -27.39 -5.00 -9.30
C VAL A 155 -28.62 -5.85 -9.60
N ASP A 156 -29.70 -5.69 -8.82
CA ASP A 156 -30.98 -6.40 -8.97
C ASP A 156 -30.85 -7.93 -9.01
N LEU A 157 -29.93 -8.51 -8.22
CA LEU A 157 -29.80 -9.97 -8.14
C LEU A 157 -31.02 -10.62 -7.47
N PRO A 158 -31.42 -11.83 -7.93
CA PRO A 158 -32.49 -12.59 -7.30
C PRO A 158 -32.26 -12.84 -5.81
N LYS A 159 -33.35 -12.90 -5.04
CA LYS A 159 -33.30 -13.05 -3.57
C LYS A 159 -32.53 -14.28 -3.10
N GLN A 160 -32.41 -15.32 -3.92
CA GLN A 160 -31.64 -16.54 -3.64
C GLN A 160 -30.13 -16.28 -3.45
N PHE A 161 -29.62 -15.14 -3.91
CA PHE A 161 -28.24 -14.73 -3.69
C PHE A 161 -28.02 -13.98 -2.37
N MET A 162 -29.10 -13.61 -1.67
CA MET A 162 -29.04 -12.87 -0.41
C MET A 162 -28.83 -13.81 0.77
N SER A 163 -28.13 -13.33 1.79
CA SER A 163 -27.78 -14.07 3.01
C SER A 163 -28.99 -14.68 3.74
N GLY A 164 -30.14 -14.00 3.73
CA GLY A 164 -31.36 -14.44 4.40
C GLY A 164 -32.14 -15.58 3.72
N SER A 165 -31.69 -16.04 2.54
CA SER A 165 -32.43 -17.01 1.71
C SER A 165 -31.80 -18.41 1.64
N GLY A 166 -30.74 -18.66 2.41
CA GLY A 166 -29.93 -19.88 2.32
C GLY A 166 -28.83 -19.85 1.26
N GLY A 167 -28.72 -18.75 0.49
CA GLY A 167 -27.54 -18.35 -0.26
C GLY A 167 -26.65 -17.38 0.53
N GLY A 168 -25.63 -16.82 -0.12
CA GLY A 168 -24.66 -15.91 0.52
C GLY A 168 -23.37 -16.62 0.92
N GLY A 169 -22.57 -17.02 -0.08
CA GLY A 169 -21.22 -17.52 0.17
C GLY A 169 -20.29 -16.39 0.61
N VAL A 170 -19.40 -16.67 1.55
CA VAL A 170 -18.29 -15.79 1.95
C VAL A 170 -17.38 -15.60 0.74
N ILE A 171 -17.19 -14.35 0.30
CA ILE A 171 -16.19 -14.04 -0.72
C ILE A 171 -14.94 -13.57 0.02
N GLN A 172 -14.11 -14.54 0.37
CA GLN A 172 -12.66 -14.43 0.58
C GLN A 172 -12.11 -13.01 0.86
N VAL A 173 -11.80 -12.71 2.13
CA VAL A 173 -10.87 -11.72 2.75
C VAL A 173 -10.36 -10.50 1.94
N THR A 174 -11.03 -10.02 0.90
CA THR A 174 -10.52 -8.95 0.02
C THR A 174 -11.60 -7.91 -0.33
N LEU A 175 -12.83 -8.05 0.15
CA LEU A 175 -13.94 -7.13 -0.15
C LEU A 175 -14.22 -6.08 0.92
N ALA A 176 -13.21 -5.66 1.69
CA ALA A 176 -13.32 -4.45 2.54
C ALA A 176 -13.42 -3.13 1.73
N TYR A 177 -13.34 -3.19 0.39
CA TYR A 177 -13.21 -2.01 -0.47
C TYR A 177 -14.49 -1.31 -0.93
N ILE A 178 -15.68 -1.71 -0.48
CA ILE A 178 -16.92 -1.07 -0.92
C ILE A 178 -17.65 -0.45 0.26
N VAL A 179 -17.07 0.59 0.83
CA VAL A 179 -17.86 1.63 1.51
C VAL A 179 -17.34 2.97 1.04
N THR A 180 -17.93 3.47 -0.05
CA THR A 180 -18.40 4.86 -0.18
C THR A 180 -18.87 5.11 -1.60
N LYS A 181 -20.18 5.14 -1.77
CA LYS A 181 -20.79 6.01 -2.75
C LYS A 181 -22.11 6.50 -2.19
N TYR A 182 -22.03 7.50 -1.31
CA TYR A 182 -22.97 8.63 -1.19
C TYR A 182 -22.21 9.79 -0.54
#